data_AF-F0UIN5-F1
#
_entry.id   AF-F0UIN5-F1
#
_cell.length_a   1.000
_cell.length_b   1.000
_cell.length_c   1.000
_cell.angle_alpha   90.00
_cell.angle_beta   90.00
_cell.angle_gamma   90.00
#
_symmetry.space_group_name_H-M   'P 1'
#
loop_
_entity.id
_entity.type
_entity.pdbx_description
1 polymer ?
#
loop_
_entity_poly.entity_id
_entity_poly.type
_entity_poly.pdbx_seq_one_letter_code
_entity_poly.pdbx_strand_id
1 'polypeptide(L)'
;MALTNRFIRSFTRFPCQIFRLNFGLAVRLRPHVDPAMPPHGPFDLLMEDGRVIPRALRPATFVHGQYVLGSIDDVCAARQSGQRINEGAGIGTQLPEHLILVHEFRDHFSLQARMEMTVEDLNAHITHFLTMQGDCLTRDQWLHRYPQATYFWKCV
;
A
#
# COMPACT_ATOMS: atom_id res chain seq x y z
N MET A 1 -6.28 -4.73 26.55
CA MET A 1 -5.81 -5.71 25.55
C MET A 1 -4.64 -5.09 24.83
N ALA A 2 -3.43 -5.64 24.99
CA ALA A 2 -2.24 -5.09 24.35
C ALA A 2 -2.36 -5.26 22.83
N LEU A 3 -2.38 -4.15 22.09
CA LEU A 3 -2.24 -4.12 20.64
C LEU A 3 -0.87 -4.72 20.31
N THR A 4 -0.82 -6.01 19.98
CA THR A 4 0.41 -6.64 19.48
C THR A 4 0.86 -5.87 18.25
N ASN A 5 2.01 -5.23 18.35
CA ASN A 5 2.60 -4.45 17.28
C ASN A 5 2.86 -5.37 16.08
N ARG A 6 2.15 -5.11 14.96
CA ARG A 6 2.26 -5.88 13.70
C ARG A 6 3.24 -5.26 12.70
N PHE A 7 3.92 -4.18 13.08
CA PHE A 7 4.98 -3.58 12.29
C PHE A 7 6.16 -4.55 12.25
N ILE A 8 6.54 -4.99 11.05
CA ILE A 8 7.73 -5.84 10.88
C ILE A 8 8.92 -4.96 10.54
N ARG A 9 8.84 -4.19 9.45
CA ARG A 9 9.94 -3.36 8.95
C ARG A 9 9.45 -2.24 8.05
N SER A 10 10.26 -1.20 7.88
CA SER A 10 10.04 -0.17 6.87
C SER A 10 11.18 -0.10 5.87
N PHE A 11 10.87 0.34 4.64
CA PHE A 11 11.76 0.39 3.51
C PHE A 11 11.63 1.71 2.74
N THR A 12 12.75 2.21 2.24
CA THR A 12 12.82 3.34 1.30
C THR A 12 13.01 2.88 -0.15
N ARG A 13 13.05 1.57 -0.38
CA ARG A 13 13.15 0.91 -1.69
C ARG A 13 12.25 -0.31 -1.69
N PHE A 14 11.75 -0.71 -2.86
CA PHE A 14 10.97 -1.94 -2.97
C PHE A 14 11.87 -3.17 -2.71
N PRO A 15 11.60 -3.98 -1.67
CA PRO A 15 12.40 -5.17 -1.37
C PRO A 15 12.11 -6.32 -2.34
N CYS A 16 10.93 -6.32 -2.98
CA CYS A 16 10.47 -7.33 -3.91
C CYS A 16 9.48 -6.72 -4.92
N GLN A 17 9.03 -7.52 -5.88
CA GLN A 17 7.90 -7.16 -6.73
C GLN A 17 6.65 -7.12 -5.85
N ILE A 18 5.91 -6.01 -5.89
CA ILE A 18 4.67 -5.82 -5.13
C ILE A 18 3.62 -5.31 -6.10
N PHE A 19 2.35 -5.68 -5.92
CA PHE A 19 1.29 -5.33 -6.85
C PHE A 19 0.17 -4.57 -6.13
N ARG A 20 -0.51 -3.72 -6.90
CA ARG A 20 -1.71 -3.04 -6.45
C ARG A 20 -2.86 -3.29 -7.40
N LEU A 21 -3.94 -3.78 -6.85
CA LEU A 21 -5.24 -3.75 -7.49
C LEU A 21 -5.82 -2.34 -7.36
N ASN A 22 -6.18 -1.73 -8.49
CA ASN A 22 -6.85 -0.45 -8.46
C ASN A 22 -8.04 -0.42 -9.42
N PHE A 23 -9.09 0.28 -8.99
CA PHE A 23 -10.21 0.63 -9.85
C PHE A 23 -9.91 1.99 -10.48
N GLY A 24 -9.22 1.97 -11.62
CA GLY A 24 -8.79 3.18 -12.34
C GLY A 24 -7.33 3.57 -12.11
N LEU A 25 -6.94 4.70 -12.71
CA LEU A 25 -5.56 5.19 -12.69
C LEU A 25 -5.20 5.91 -11.39
N ALA A 26 -6.16 6.67 -10.84
CA ALA A 26 -5.93 7.44 -9.62
C ALA A 26 -6.08 6.59 -8.36
N VAL A 27 -5.20 6.82 -7.39
CA VAL A 27 -5.34 6.33 -6.02
C VAL A 27 -6.38 7.20 -5.31
N ARG A 28 -7.33 6.55 -4.62
CA ARG A 28 -8.34 7.22 -3.82
C ARG A 28 -8.45 6.53 -2.47
N LEU A 29 -7.61 6.96 -1.54
CA LEU A 29 -7.63 6.50 -0.16
C LEU A 29 -8.87 7.04 0.56
N ARG A 30 -9.47 6.20 1.41
CA ARG A 30 -10.62 6.52 2.26
C ARG A 30 -10.12 6.89 3.65
N PRO A 31 -10.16 8.18 4.03
CA PRO A 31 -9.74 8.59 5.36
C PRO A 31 -10.77 8.26 6.42
N HIS A 32 -10.30 7.86 7.59
CA HIS A 32 -11.07 7.82 8.80
C HIS A 32 -10.59 8.95 9.72
N VAL A 33 -11.49 9.93 9.92
CA VAL A 33 -11.19 11.22 10.55
C VAL A 33 -11.06 11.11 12.06
N ASP A 34 -11.91 10.30 12.68
CA ASP A 34 -12.03 10.24 14.15
C ASP A 34 -11.75 8.82 14.65
N PRO A 35 -10.55 8.56 15.20
CA PRO A 35 -10.21 7.24 15.75
C PRO A 35 -11.01 6.86 17.00
N ALA A 36 -11.72 7.79 17.64
CA ALA A 36 -12.61 7.51 18.76
C ALA A 36 -14.01 7.05 18.31
N MET A 37 -14.39 7.30 17.06
CA MET A 37 -15.63 6.81 16.48
C MET A 37 -15.39 5.56 15.64
N PRO A 38 -16.28 4.55 15.66
CA PRO A 38 -16.21 3.47 14.70
C PRO A 38 -16.35 4.02 13.28
N PRO A 39 -15.57 3.53 12.32
CA PRO A 39 -15.71 3.94 10.94
C PRO A 39 -17.06 3.49 10.39
N HIS A 40 -17.75 4.37 9.65
CA HIS A 40 -19.04 4.05 9.01
C HIS A 40 -18.92 3.04 7.85
N GLY A 41 -17.69 2.68 7.47
CA GLY A 41 -17.39 1.74 6.39
C GLY A 41 -15.90 1.40 6.34
N PRO A 42 -15.45 0.68 5.31
CA PRO A 42 -14.03 0.37 5.18
C PRO A 42 -13.25 1.66 4.88
N PHE A 43 -12.12 1.83 5.56
CA PHE A 43 -11.22 2.97 5.45
C PHE A 43 -9.80 2.47 5.13
N ASP A 44 -8.94 3.33 4.61
CA ASP A 44 -7.56 2.98 4.22
C ASP A 44 -6.51 3.64 5.13
N LEU A 45 -6.81 4.80 5.72
CA LEU A 45 -5.89 5.53 6.60
C LEU A 45 -6.61 6.23 7.75
N LEU A 46 -5.90 6.37 8.87
CA LEU A 46 -6.32 7.16 10.03
C LEU A 46 -5.72 8.56 9.94
N MET A 47 -6.58 9.57 10.06
CA MET A 47 -6.12 10.95 10.20
C MET A 47 -6.01 11.35 11.67
N GLU A 48 -5.22 12.39 11.91
CA GLU A 48 -5.13 13.09 13.19
C GLU A 48 -5.17 14.58 12.86
N ASP A 49 -6.06 15.33 13.50
CA ASP A 49 -6.25 16.77 13.24
C ASP A 49 -6.42 17.13 11.75
N GLY A 50 -7.13 16.27 11.01
CA GLY A 50 -7.38 16.46 9.57
C GLY A 50 -6.17 16.19 8.68
N ARG A 51 -5.10 15.57 9.21
CA ARG A 51 -3.86 15.32 8.49
C ARG A 51 -3.45 13.85 8.53
N VAL A 52 -2.69 13.45 7.52
CA VAL A 52 -2.04 12.14 7.50
C VAL A 52 -0.73 12.23 8.27
N ILE A 53 -0.62 11.43 9.32
CA ILE A 53 0.57 11.40 10.19
C ILE A 53 1.46 10.22 9.80
N PRO A 54 2.80 10.40 9.73
CA PRO A 54 3.75 9.33 9.37
C PRO A 54 3.95 8.33 10.52
N ARG A 55 2.91 7.52 10.81
CA ARG A 55 2.91 6.54 11.91
C ARG A 55 3.97 5.45 11.73
N ALA A 56 4.32 5.14 10.48
CA ALA A 56 5.41 4.22 10.12
C ALA A 56 6.78 4.61 10.73
N LEU A 57 7.00 5.90 11.01
CA LEU A 57 8.22 6.39 11.66
C LEU A 57 8.23 6.22 13.18
N ARG A 58 7.09 5.82 13.76
CA ARG A 58 6.94 5.59 15.21
C ARG A 58 6.46 4.15 15.45
N PRO A 59 7.35 3.14 15.31
CA PRO A 59 6.97 1.73 15.45
C PRO A 59 6.28 1.43 16.78
N ALA A 60 6.70 2.05 17.88
CA ALA A 60 6.14 1.83 19.21
C ALA A 60 4.65 2.20 19.33
N THR A 61 4.16 3.13 18.52
CA THR A 61 2.78 3.60 18.49
C THR A 61 2.09 3.28 17.17
N PHE A 62 2.64 2.33 16.41
CA PHE A 62 2.13 2.00 15.08
C PHE A 62 0.76 1.34 15.20
N VAL A 63 -0.24 2.02 14.67
CA VAL A 63 -1.56 1.46 14.38
C VAL A 63 -1.61 1.26 12.88
N HIS A 64 -1.94 0.05 12.45
CA HIS A 64 -2.00 -0.34 11.04
C HIS A 64 -2.90 0.61 10.26
N GLY A 65 -2.37 1.16 9.16
CA GLY A 65 -3.16 1.80 8.12
C GLY A 65 -3.63 0.72 7.15
N GLN A 66 -4.94 0.68 6.84
CA GLN A 66 -5.56 -0.34 6.00
C GLN A 66 -5.18 -0.26 4.50
N TYR A 67 -4.31 0.65 4.09
CA TYR A 67 -3.81 0.69 2.71
C TYR A 67 -2.78 -0.40 2.45
N VAL A 68 -3.26 -1.58 2.11
CA VAL A 68 -2.43 -2.76 1.80
C VAL A 68 -2.14 -2.83 0.30
N LEU A 69 -0.87 -2.68 -0.06
CA LEU A 69 -0.30 -3.28 -1.26
C LEU A 69 -0.19 -4.80 -1.03
N GLY A 70 -0.91 -5.54 -1.86
CA GLY A 70 -1.03 -6.99 -1.74
C GLY A 70 0.10 -7.75 -2.39
N SER A 71 0.23 -9.01 -1.98
CA SER A 71 1.04 -10.02 -2.66
C SER A 71 0.35 -10.52 -3.93
N ILE A 72 1.03 -11.35 -4.73
CA ILE A 72 0.45 -12.01 -5.92
C ILE A 72 -0.84 -12.78 -5.59
N ASP A 73 -0.96 -13.33 -4.38
CA ASP A 73 -2.14 -14.09 -3.96
C ASP A 73 -3.36 -13.19 -3.71
N ASP A 74 -3.15 -11.95 -3.24
CA ASP A 74 -4.25 -10.97 -3.08
C ASP A 74 -4.79 -10.51 -4.44
N VAL A 75 -3.89 -10.33 -5.41
CA VAL A 75 -4.23 -10.06 -6.83
C VAL A 75 -5.01 -11.22 -7.43
N CYS A 76 -4.56 -12.45 -7.18
CA CYS A 76 -5.25 -13.66 -7.63
C CYS A 76 -6.61 -13.89 -6.94
N ALA A 77 -6.79 -13.43 -5.70
CA ALA A 77 -8.00 -13.59 -4.91
C ALA A 77 -9.07 -12.53 -5.22
N ALA A 78 -8.70 -11.31 -5.61
CA ALA A 78 -9.62 -10.21 -5.92
C ALA A 78 -10.34 -10.33 -7.29
N ARG A 79 -10.71 -11.56 -7.66
CA ARG A 79 -11.28 -12.04 -8.93
C ARG A 79 -12.57 -11.33 -9.38
N GLN A 80 -12.53 -10.04 -9.70
CA GLN A 80 -13.65 -9.32 -10.28
C GLN A 80 -13.25 -8.65 -11.60
N SER A 81 -14.08 -8.85 -12.61
CA SER A 81 -13.92 -8.29 -13.95
C SER A 81 -13.87 -6.75 -13.93
N GLY A 82 -12.89 -6.16 -14.61
CA GLY A 82 -12.80 -4.71 -14.82
C GLY A 82 -11.75 -3.97 -13.97
N GLN A 83 -11.04 -4.67 -13.07
CA GLN A 83 -9.92 -4.08 -12.31
C GLN A 83 -8.65 -3.99 -13.17
N ARG A 84 -7.90 -2.89 -13.03
CA ARG A 84 -6.56 -2.74 -13.59
C ARG A 84 -5.54 -3.10 -12.51
N ILE A 85 -4.51 -3.85 -12.90
CA ILE A 85 -3.43 -4.23 -12.01
C ILE A 85 -2.31 -3.24 -12.25
N ASN A 86 -2.09 -2.34 -11.29
CA ASN A 86 -0.90 -1.51 -11.31
C ASN A 86 0.20 -2.32 -10.63
N GLU A 87 1.15 -2.76 -11.43
CA GLU A 87 2.39 -3.27 -10.90
C GLU A 87 3.06 -2.17 -10.08
N GLY A 88 3.42 -2.48 -8.83
CA GLY A 88 4.29 -1.61 -8.06
C GLY A 88 5.65 -1.51 -8.75
N ALA A 89 6.45 -0.54 -8.33
CA ALA A 89 7.75 -0.37 -8.95
C ALA A 89 8.63 -1.60 -8.72
N GLY A 90 9.44 -1.95 -9.73
CA GLY A 90 10.27 -3.16 -9.71
C GLY A 90 11.24 -3.22 -8.53
N ILE A 91 11.80 -4.41 -8.28
CA ILE A 91 12.74 -4.65 -7.17
C ILE A 91 13.85 -3.58 -7.16
N GLY A 92 14.10 -3.00 -5.98
CA GLY A 92 15.13 -1.97 -5.79
C GLY A 92 14.71 -0.56 -6.18
N THR A 93 13.49 -0.35 -6.71
CA THR A 93 13.03 1.00 -7.04
C THR A 93 12.99 1.89 -5.80
N GLN A 94 13.57 3.07 -5.93
CA GLN A 94 13.65 4.07 -4.88
C GLN A 94 12.29 4.73 -4.68
N LEU A 95 11.84 4.78 -3.42
CA LEU A 95 10.67 5.55 -3.05
C LEU A 95 11.01 7.04 -2.97
N PRO A 96 10.08 7.92 -3.41
CA PRO A 96 10.17 9.35 -3.12
C PRO A 96 10.30 9.62 -1.62
N GLU A 97 10.97 10.72 -1.25
CA GLU A 97 11.26 11.03 0.15
C GLU A 97 10.03 11.18 1.05
N HIS A 98 8.87 11.50 0.46
CA HIS A 98 7.60 11.67 1.15
C HIS A 98 6.81 10.36 1.30
N LEU A 99 7.27 9.23 0.74
CA LEU A 99 6.67 7.91 0.87
C LEU A 99 7.58 6.94 1.62
N ILE A 100 6.96 5.97 2.29
CA ILE A 100 7.63 4.86 2.94
C ILE A 100 6.82 3.59 2.71
N LEU A 101 7.51 2.49 2.44
CA LEU A 101 6.89 1.19 2.33
C LEU A 101 7.04 0.47 3.67
N VAL A 102 5.92 0.08 4.25
CA VAL A 102 5.87 -0.65 5.52
C VAL A 102 5.52 -2.09 5.22
N HIS A 103 6.33 -3.01 5.73
CA HIS A 103 5.99 -4.41 5.75
C HIS A 103 5.32 -4.74 7.06
N GLU A 104 4.14 -5.33 6.92
CA GLU A 104 3.26 -5.65 8.02
C GLU A 104 3.15 -7.17 8.12
N PHE A 105 2.10 -7.67 8.75
CA PHE A 105 1.94 -9.09 8.97
C PHE A 105 1.86 -9.89 7.64
N ARG A 106 2.66 -10.98 7.55
CA ARG A 106 2.76 -11.89 6.39
C ARG A 106 3.33 -11.22 5.14
N ASP A 107 2.58 -11.19 4.04
CA ASP A 107 3.04 -10.67 2.74
C ASP A 107 2.38 -9.32 2.42
N HIS A 108 1.82 -8.65 3.44
CA HIS A 108 1.16 -7.37 3.28
C HIS A 108 2.16 -6.24 3.39
N PHE A 109 2.15 -5.37 2.39
CA PHE A 109 2.86 -4.11 2.43
C PHE A 109 1.89 -2.96 2.48
N SER A 110 2.28 -1.82 3.03
CA SER A 110 1.50 -0.60 2.95
C SER A 110 2.39 0.55 2.54
N LEU A 111 1.97 1.29 1.50
CA LEU A 111 2.66 2.51 1.09
C LEU A 111 2.03 3.66 1.87
N GLN A 112 2.83 4.26 2.76
CA GLN A 112 2.37 5.27 3.70
C GLN A 112 3.11 6.58 3.51
N ALA A 113 2.57 7.64 4.08
CA ALA A 113 3.24 8.93 4.17
C ALA A 113 4.46 8.81 5.11
N ARG A 114 5.60 9.36 4.68
CA ARG A 114 6.82 9.49 5.49
C ARG A 114 6.89 10.83 6.23
N MET A 115 6.07 11.80 5.82
CA MET A 115 5.95 13.10 6.45
C MET A 115 4.47 13.46 6.59
N GLU A 116 4.17 14.47 7.39
CA GLU A 116 2.81 14.98 7.52
C GLU A 116 2.34 15.60 6.20
N MET A 117 1.13 15.24 5.75
CA MET A 117 0.53 15.77 4.52
C MET A 117 -0.99 15.62 4.51
N THR A 118 -1.67 16.20 3.53
CA THR A 118 -3.10 15.97 3.30
C THR A 118 -3.36 14.62 2.64
N VAL A 119 -4.60 14.14 2.67
CA VAL A 119 -4.98 12.88 1.98
C VAL A 119 -4.92 13.06 0.47
N GLU A 120 -5.26 14.25 0.00
CA GLU A 120 -5.19 14.67 -1.40
C GLU A 120 -3.73 14.61 -1.89
N ASP A 121 -2.80 15.15 -1.11
CA ASP A 121 -1.37 15.08 -1.42
C ASP A 121 -0.88 13.63 -1.43
N LEU A 122 -1.25 12.82 -0.44
CA LEU A 122 -0.86 11.42 -0.40
C LEU A 122 -1.39 10.64 -1.61
N ASN A 123 -2.66 10.85 -1.97
CA ASN A 123 -3.27 10.28 -3.17
C ASN A 123 -2.52 10.70 -4.43
N ALA A 124 -2.18 11.99 -4.56
CA ALA A 124 -1.45 12.52 -5.70
C ALA A 124 -0.03 11.93 -5.80
N HIS A 125 0.69 11.88 -4.68
CA HIS A 125 2.03 11.31 -4.59
C HIS A 125 2.06 9.83 -4.98
N ILE A 126 1.16 9.02 -4.42
CA ILE A 126 1.08 7.59 -4.76
C ILE A 126 0.67 7.42 -6.22
N THR A 127 -0.31 8.20 -6.71
CA THR A 127 -0.77 8.11 -8.10
C THR A 127 0.36 8.44 -9.06
N HIS A 128 1.08 9.52 -8.80
CA HIS A 128 2.22 9.95 -9.61
C HIS A 128 3.33 8.90 -9.59
N PHE A 129 3.68 8.38 -8.41
CA PHE A 129 4.68 7.32 -8.27
C PHE A 129 4.31 6.07 -9.09
N LEU A 130 3.09 5.56 -8.92
CA LEU A 130 2.61 4.38 -9.65
C LEU A 130 2.50 4.62 -11.16
N THR A 131 2.16 5.84 -11.58
CA THR A 131 2.08 6.18 -13.01
C THR A 131 3.47 6.27 -13.65
N MET A 132 4.46 6.75 -12.91
CA MET A 132 5.82 6.95 -13.43
C MET A 132 6.70 5.71 -13.35
N GLN A 133 6.50 4.86 -12.35
CA GLN A 133 7.38 3.72 -12.04
C GLN A 133 6.69 2.36 -12.16
N GLY A 134 5.36 2.33 -12.30
CA GLY A 134 4.58 1.10 -12.39
C GLY A 134 4.09 0.80 -13.80
N ASP A 135 3.93 -0.50 -14.08
CA ASP A 135 3.24 -0.97 -15.29
C ASP A 135 1.74 -1.09 -15.02
N CYS A 136 0.91 -0.52 -15.90
CA CYS A 136 -0.54 -0.71 -15.84
C CYS A 136 -0.93 -1.90 -16.73
N LEU A 137 -1.12 -3.06 -16.10
CA LEU A 137 -1.43 -4.29 -16.80
C LEU A 137 -2.93 -4.58 -16.76
N THR A 138 -3.47 -5.09 -17.88
CA THR A 138 -4.73 -5.81 -17.85
C THR A 138 -4.55 -7.13 -17.10
N ARG A 139 -5.67 -7.73 -16.67
CA ARG A 139 -5.67 -9.05 -16.05
C ARG A 139 -4.91 -10.08 -16.90
N ASP A 140 -5.20 -10.15 -18.21
CA ASP A 140 -4.62 -11.18 -19.07
C ASP A 140 -3.11 -10.95 -19.29
N GLN A 141 -2.69 -9.68 -19.41
CA GLN A 141 -1.27 -9.33 -19.49
C GLN A 141 -0.54 -9.73 -18.20
N TRP A 142 -1.13 -9.47 -17.04
CA TRP A 142 -0.56 -9.84 -15.76
C TRP A 142 -0.48 -11.36 -15.59
N LEU A 143 -1.55 -12.12 -15.92
CA LEU A 143 -1.54 -13.58 -15.85
C LEU A 143 -0.54 -14.23 -16.81
N HIS A 144 -0.36 -13.64 -17.98
CA HIS A 144 0.66 -14.09 -18.93
C HIS A 144 2.07 -13.84 -18.39
N ARG A 145 2.30 -12.69 -17.75
CA ARG A 145 3.60 -12.31 -17.19
C ARG A 145 3.94 -13.05 -15.89
N TYR A 146 2.93 -13.33 -15.06
CA TYR A 146 3.05 -13.95 -13.75
C TYR A 146 2.17 -15.21 -13.67
N PRO A 147 2.56 -16.31 -14.36
CA PRO A 147 1.76 -17.53 -14.41
C PRO A 147 1.79 -18.34 -13.11
N GLN A 148 2.67 -18.00 -12.16
CA GLN A 148 2.83 -18.69 -10.88
C GLN A 148 2.86 -17.69 -9.72
N ALA A 149 2.32 -18.11 -8.56
CA ALA A 149 2.39 -17.34 -7.33
C ALA A 149 3.85 -17.16 -6.87
N THR A 150 4.26 -15.92 -6.61
CA THR A 150 5.53 -15.62 -5.93
C THR A 150 5.27 -15.07 -4.55
N TYR A 151 5.90 -15.68 -3.55
CA TYR A 151 5.75 -15.36 -2.13
C TYR A 151 6.90 -14.50 -1.60
N PHE A 152 6.58 -13.55 -0.73
CA PHE A 152 7.59 -12.59 -0.21
C PHE A 152 8.65 -13.25 0.66
N TRP A 153 8.37 -14.34 1.38
CA TRP A 153 9.39 -15.08 2.14
C TRP A 153 10.51 -15.69 1.29
N LYS A 154 10.43 -15.60 -0.05
CA LYS A 154 11.54 -15.95 -0.95
C LYS A 154 12.40 -14.75 -1.36
N CYS A 155 12.02 -13.53 -0.98
CA CYS A 155 12.66 -12.28 -1.39
C CYS A 155 13.46 -11.60 -0.27
N VAL A 156 13.47 -12.17 0.95
CA VAL A 156 14.23 -11.67 2.11
C VAL A 156 15.13 -12.75 2.67
#